data_AF-A0A0V0QYR8-F1
#
_entry.id   AF-A0A0V0QYR8-F1
#
_cell.length_a   1.000
_cell.length_b   1.000
_cell.length_c   1.000
_cell.angle_alpha   90.00
_cell.angle_beta   90.00
_cell.angle_gamma   90.00
#
_symmetry.space_group_name_H-M   'P 1'
#
loop_
_entity.id
_entity.type
_entity.pdbx_description
1 polymer ?
#
loop_
_entity_poly.entity_id
_entity_poly.type
_entity_poly.pdbx_seq_one_letter_code
_entity_poly.pdbx_strand_id
1 'polypeptide(L)'
;MALDSNQYKKQVNDINSKNMISYSGGGWKVMEDEPVCARNEEERKKERERILQQEQKLIQEHMKSQKNEQERKQRFTHFLNLPLNTPILIHQIQELQKQTKLPFLDPRKAHLTLLLLKLNNETLLEKTRQTLAKIVPKLKKIIQNKNQENKLNLKGLGYFGQSAKEARVLFIKINEDKGYEILKEIVDLICKSFIEEEIIEEKDLQYIKFNRATRMYEIEQMHVTLMKTEENGPQSYNVEQIMTQYNDFFDVKNLKFDNLEVSNLDGKVQQDGFYKSLISYSLV
;
A
#
# COMPACT_ATOMS: atom_id res chain seq x y z
N MET A 1 -4.62 -2.04 -25.14
CA MET A 1 -5.17 -2.59 -26.40
C MET A 1 -5.44 -4.06 -26.15
N ALA A 2 -6.69 -4.44 -25.91
CA ALA A 2 -7.08 -5.82 -25.67
C ALA A 2 -7.17 -6.53 -27.03
N LEU A 3 -6.45 -7.65 -27.19
CA LEU A 3 -6.58 -8.52 -28.36
C LEU A 3 -7.84 -9.36 -28.20
N ASP A 4 -8.67 -9.34 -29.24
CA ASP A 4 -9.99 -9.96 -29.31
C ASP A 4 -9.85 -11.49 -29.37
N SER A 5 -10.42 -12.17 -28.36
CA SER A 5 -10.45 -13.63 -28.21
C SER A 5 -11.05 -14.39 -29.40
N ASN A 6 -11.74 -13.67 -30.31
CA ASN A 6 -12.32 -14.25 -31.51
C ASN A 6 -11.30 -14.55 -32.62
N GLN A 7 -10.12 -13.92 -32.63
CA GLN A 7 -9.11 -14.22 -33.67
C GLN A 7 -8.44 -15.58 -33.48
N TYR A 8 -8.27 -16.04 -32.24
CA TYR A 8 -7.60 -17.32 -31.96
C TYR A 8 -8.44 -18.54 -32.36
N LYS A 9 -9.77 -18.47 -32.23
CA LYS A 9 -10.68 -19.55 -32.64
C LYS A 9 -10.71 -19.78 -34.15
N LYS A 10 -10.35 -18.78 -34.95
CA LYS A 10 -10.39 -18.88 -36.42
C LYS A 10 -9.21 -19.67 -36.99
N GLN A 11 -8.02 -19.56 -36.38
CA GLN A 11 -6.82 -20.28 -36.85
C GLN A 11 -6.88 -21.80 -36.60
N VAL A 12 -7.62 -22.26 -35.59
CA VAL A 12 -7.70 -23.69 -35.24
C VAL A 12 -8.59 -24.48 -36.22
N ASN A 13 -9.56 -23.83 -36.88
CA ASN A 13 -10.45 -24.51 -37.83
C ASN A 13 -9.85 -24.68 -39.23
N ASP A 14 -8.85 -23.87 -39.61
CA ASP A 14 -8.23 -23.94 -40.95
C ASP A 14 -7.19 -25.08 -41.09
N ILE A 15 -6.82 -25.76 -40.00
CA ILE A 15 -5.83 -26.85 -40.01
C ILE A 15 -6.47 -28.22 -40.28
N ASN A 16 -7.79 -28.38 -40.08
CA ASN A 16 -8.47 -29.67 -40.21
C ASN A 16 -9.11 -29.97 -41.60
N SER A 17 -8.92 -29.11 -42.61
CA SER A 17 -9.54 -29.28 -43.93
C SER A 17 -8.57 -29.62 -45.08
N LYS A 18 -7.28 -29.80 -44.81
CA LYS A 18 -6.26 -30.08 -45.83
C LYS A 18 -5.56 -31.42 -45.66
N ASN A 19 -6.33 -32.51 -45.76
CA ASN A 19 -5.79 -33.83 -46.08
C ASN A 19 -6.92 -34.67 -46.68
N MET A 20 -6.96 -34.75 -48.01
CA MET A 20 -7.36 -35.92 -48.80
C MET A 20 -7.64 -35.45 -50.24
N ILE A 21 -6.82 -35.93 -51.17
CA ILE A 21 -7.08 -36.26 -52.58
C ILE A 21 -5.73 -36.16 -53.30
N SER A 22 -5.16 -37.30 -53.69
CA SER A 22 -4.09 -37.38 -54.67
C SER A 22 -4.54 -38.29 -55.82
N TYR A 23 -4.50 -37.78 -57.04
CA TYR A 23 -4.91 -38.48 -58.25
C TYR A 23 -3.65 -38.90 -59.02
N SER A 24 -3.42 -40.21 -59.16
CA SER A 24 -2.47 -40.76 -60.13
C SER A 24 -3.26 -41.56 -61.16
N GLY A 25 -3.20 -41.12 -62.42
CA GLY A 25 -3.95 -41.70 -63.53
C GLY A 25 -3.66 -43.19 -63.71
N GLY A 26 -4.68 -44.02 -63.45
CA GLY A 26 -4.60 -45.47 -63.66
C GLY A 26 -5.62 -46.30 -62.89
N GLY A 27 -6.89 -45.88 -62.86
CA GLY A 27 -8.01 -46.73 -62.40
C GLY A 27 -8.29 -46.69 -60.89
N TRP A 28 -9.59 -46.62 -60.56
CA TRP A 28 -10.09 -46.64 -59.19
C TRP A 28 -9.99 -48.06 -58.62
N LYS A 29 -9.06 -48.30 -57.70
CA LYS A 29 -9.17 -49.39 -56.73
C LYS A 29 -9.67 -48.80 -55.42
N VAL A 30 -10.86 -49.21 -55.02
CA VAL A 30 -11.32 -49.05 -53.63
C VAL A 30 -10.41 -49.94 -52.80
N MET A 31 -9.47 -49.34 -52.05
CA MET A 31 -8.84 -50.05 -50.95
C MET A 31 -9.89 -50.13 -49.85
N GLU A 32 -10.31 -51.35 -49.53
CA GLU A 32 -11.03 -51.62 -48.28
C GLU A 32 -10.07 -51.27 -47.14
N ASP A 33 -10.29 -50.11 -46.52
CA ASP A 33 -9.57 -49.71 -45.33
C ASP A 33 -9.90 -50.71 -44.22
N GLU A 34 -8.88 -51.45 -43.78
CA GLU A 34 -8.92 -52.23 -42.55
C GLU A 34 -9.38 -51.31 -41.38
N PRO A 35 -10.20 -51.82 -40.45
CA PRO A 35 -10.68 -51.01 -39.34
C PRO A 35 -9.50 -50.60 -38.46
N VAL A 36 -9.12 -49.33 -38.51
CA VAL A 36 -8.13 -48.71 -37.63
C VAL A 36 -8.66 -48.73 -36.19
N CYS A 37 -8.35 -49.84 -35.54
CA CYS A 37 -8.25 -50.15 -34.12
C CYS A 37 -8.84 -49.11 -33.13
N ALA A 38 -9.92 -49.51 -32.45
CA ALA A 38 -10.52 -48.84 -31.29
C ALA A 38 -9.54 -48.56 -30.11
N ARG A 39 -8.31 -49.10 -30.12
CA ARG A 39 -7.24 -48.75 -29.16
C ARG A 39 -6.84 -47.28 -29.21
N ASN A 40 -7.04 -46.60 -30.33
CA ASN A 40 -6.67 -45.19 -30.50
C ASN A 40 -7.66 -44.21 -29.86
N GLU A 41 -8.91 -44.61 -29.61
CA GLU A 41 -9.96 -43.67 -29.21
C GLU A 41 -9.91 -43.34 -27.71
N GLU A 42 -9.59 -44.34 -26.87
CA GLU A 42 -9.43 -44.13 -25.44
C GLU A 42 -8.16 -43.31 -25.12
N GLU A 43 -7.06 -43.53 -25.84
CA GLU A 43 -5.85 -42.73 -25.72
C GLU A 43 -6.07 -41.29 -26.20
N ARG A 44 -6.78 -41.10 -27.32
CA ARG A 44 -7.20 -39.77 -27.79
C ARG A 44 -8.11 -39.05 -26.78
N LYS A 45 -8.99 -39.79 -26.09
CA LYS A 45 -9.85 -39.22 -25.05
C LYS A 45 -9.04 -38.76 -23.84
N LYS A 46 -8.12 -39.61 -23.34
CA LYS A 46 -7.21 -39.27 -22.23
C LYS A 46 -6.33 -38.06 -22.57
N GLU A 47 -5.83 -37.98 -23.80
CA GLU A 47 -5.02 -36.85 -24.24
C GLU A 47 -5.83 -35.55 -24.33
N ARG A 48 -7.07 -35.61 -24.84
CA ARG A 48 -7.99 -34.45 -24.83
C ARG A 48 -8.29 -33.96 -23.41
N GLU A 49 -8.50 -34.87 -22.46
CA GLU A 49 -8.73 -34.51 -21.07
C GLU A 49 -7.51 -33.84 -20.43
N ARG A 50 -6.29 -34.31 -20.74
CA ARG A 50 -5.04 -33.68 -20.28
C ARG A 50 -4.87 -32.27 -20.83
N ILE A 51 -5.08 -32.09 -22.14
CA ILE A 51 -5.01 -30.77 -22.79
C ILE A 51 -6.02 -29.83 -22.15
N LEU A 52 -7.25 -30.27 -21.94
CA LEU A 52 -8.30 -29.45 -21.33
C LEU A 52 -7.96 -29.04 -19.88
N GLN A 53 -7.40 -29.95 -19.08
CA GLN A 53 -6.94 -29.64 -17.73
C GLN A 53 -5.77 -28.64 -17.73
N GLN A 54 -4.84 -28.79 -18.67
CA GLN A 54 -3.70 -27.89 -18.81
C GLN A 54 -4.15 -26.48 -19.24
N GLU A 55 -5.08 -26.38 -20.20
CA GLU A 55 -5.68 -25.11 -20.60
C GLU A 55 -6.43 -24.43 -19.46
N GLN A 56 -7.23 -25.18 -18.69
CA GLN A 56 -7.93 -24.65 -17.52
C GLN A 56 -6.96 -24.09 -16.47
N LYS A 57 -5.85 -24.80 -16.22
CA LYS A 57 -4.80 -24.33 -15.30
C LYS A 57 -4.15 -23.03 -15.78
N LEU A 58 -3.79 -22.95 -17.07
CA LEU A 58 -3.21 -21.74 -17.66
C LEU A 58 -4.17 -20.55 -17.60
N ILE A 59 -5.46 -20.78 -17.85
CA ILE A 59 -6.50 -19.75 -17.73
C ILE A 59 -6.62 -19.25 -16.28
N GLN A 60 -6.61 -20.16 -15.30
CA GLN A 60 -6.65 -19.80 -13.88
C GLN A 60 -5.42 -18.99 -13.47
N GLU A 61 -4.22 -19.41 -13.90
CA GLU A 61 -2.97 -18.70 -13.63
C GLU A 61 -2.97 -17.30 -14.28
N HIS A 62 -3.48 -17.18 -15.50
CA HIS A 62 -3.60 -15.90 -16.20
C HIS A 62 -4.62 -14.97 -15.54
N MET A 63 -5.78 -15.48 -15.11
CA MET A 63 -6.75 -14.68 -14.36
C MET A 63 -6.19 -14.22 -13.01
N LYS A 64 -5.44 -15.08 -12.32
CA LYS A 64 -4.78 -14.73 -11.05
C LYS A 64 -3.70 -13.67 -11.25
N SER A 65 -2.91 -13.75 -12.32
CA SER A 65 -1.87 -12.75 -12.60
C SER A 65 -2.46 -11.39 -12.98
N GLN A 66 -3.53 -11.36 -13.79
CA GLN A 66 -4.24 -10.12 -14.11
C GLN A 66 -4.86 -9.47 -12.87
N LYS A 67 -5.51 -10.26 -12.01
CA LYS A 67 -6.08 -9.76 -10.74
C LYS A 67 -4.99 -9.18 -9.84
N ASN A 68 -3.87 -9.89 -9.68
CA ASN A 68 -2.72 -9.41 -8.91
C ASN A 68 -2.12 -8.12 -9.50
N GLU A 69 -2.09 -7.96 -10.82
CA GLU A 69 -1.62 -6.73 -11.46
C GLU A 69 -2.59 -5.56 -11.25
N GLN A 70 -3.89 -5.83 -11.28
CA GLN A 70 -4.92 -4.84 -11.00
C GLN A 70 -4.91 -4.40 -9.54
N GLU A 71 -4.70 -5.32 -8.59
CA GLU A 71 -4.49 -5.02 -7.17
C GLU A 71 -3.19 -4.24 -6.92
N ARG A 72 -2.11 -4.53 -7.67
CA ARG A 72 -0.85 -3.75 -7.62
C ARG A 72 -1.06 -2.29 -8.04
N LYS A 73 -2.00 -2.00 -8.93
CA LYS A 73 -2.34 -0.64 -9.41
C LYS A 73 -3.29 0.12 -8.46
N GLN A 74 -3.81 -0.51 -7.41
CA GLN A 74 -4.74 0.17 -6.50
C GLN A 74 -4.01 1.24 -5.69
N ARG A 75 -4.56 2.45 -5.69
CA ARG A 75 -4.11 3.57 -4.84
C ARG A 75 -4.34 3.20 -3.37
N PHE A 76 -3.51 3.72 -2.46
CA PHE A 76 -3.79 3.63 -1.03
C PHE A 76 -5.09 4.34 -0.71
N THR A 77 -5.87 3.73 0.17
CA THR A 77 -7.21 4.23 0.56
C THR A 77 -7.25 4.64 2.02
N HIS A 78 -6.37 4.08 2.85
CA HIS A 78 -6.34 4.30 4.28
C HIS A 78 -4.90 4.47 4.76
N PHE A 79 -4.76 4.93 5.99
CA PHE A 79 -3.47 5.05 6.65
C PHE A 79 -3.63 4.82 8.15
N LEU A 80 -2.69 4.08 8.72
CA LEU A 80 -2.52 3.90 10.15
C LEU A 80 -1.69 5.07 10.69
N ASN A 81 -2.20 5.75 11.70
CA ASN A 81 -1.61 6.99 12.19
C ASN A 81 -1.74 7.16 13.70
N LEU A 82 -0.94 8.09 14.22
CA LEU A 82 -1.09 8.65 15.55
C LEU A 82 -1.60 10.09 15.40
N PRO A 83 -2.81 10.42 15.88
CA PRO A 83 -3.28 11.80 15.93
C PRO A 83 -2.36 12.62 16.85
N LEU A 84 -1.89 13.77 16.35
CA LEU A 84 -0.99 14.67 17.08
C LEU A 84 -1.56 16.11 17.15
N ASN A 85 -2.83 16.27 16.79
CA ASN A 85 -3.59 17.51 16.73
C ASN A 85 -3.95 18.08 18.12
N THR A 86 -2.96 18.17 19.01
CA THR A 86 -3.11 18.81 20.32
C THR A 86 -3.28 20.32 20.19
N PRO A 87 -3.92 21.01 21.15
CA PRO A 87 -4.09 22.46 21.10
C PRO A 87 -2.78 23.24 20.93
N ILE A 88 -1.71 22.78 21.57
CA ILE A 88 -0.38 23.42 21.48
C ILE A 88 0.17 23.31 20.05
N LEU A 89 0.11 22.11 19.45
CA LEU A 89 0.63 21.91 18.10
C LEU A 89 -0.23 22.64 17.07
N ILE A 90 -1.56 22.57 17.19
CA ILE A 90 -2.50 23.32 16.34
C ILE A 90 -2.16 24.81 16.37
N HIS A 91 -2.02 25.39 17.56
CA HIS A 91 -1.72 26.81 17.72
C HIS A 91 -0.38 27.17 17.05
N GLN A 92 0.69 26.41 17.28
CA GLN A 92 1.98 26.70 16.64
C GLN A 92 1.91 26.61 15.12
N ILE A 93 1.23 25.61 14.55
CA ILE A 93 1.05 25.52 13.10
C ILE A 93 0.28 26.74 12.59
N GLN A 94 -0.79 27.17 13.27
CA GLN A 94 -1.56 28.36 12.90
C GLN A 94 -0.72 29.64 12.96
N GLU A 95 0.14 29.79 13.96
CA GLU A 95 1.05 30.93 14.03
C GLU A 95 2.03 30.95 12.86
N LEU A 96 2.63 29.82 12.50
CA LEU A 96 3.49 29.74 11.31
C LEU A 96 2.71 30.03 10.02
N GLN A 97 1.48 29.53 9.90
CA GLN A 97 0.60 29.80 8.75
C GLN A 97 0.34 31.30 8.56
N LYS A 98 0.18 32.08 9.64
CA LYS A 98 -0.01 33.54 9.54
C LYS A 98 1.22 34.27 8.99
N GLN A 99 2.41 33.70 9.13
CA GLN A 99 3.67 34.29 8.67
C GLN A 99 4.04 33.94 7.22
N THR A 100 3.23 33.12 6.54
CA THR A 100 3.57 32.59 5.22
C THR A 100 2.37 32.51 4.28
N LYS A 101 2.65 32.51 2.97
CA LYS A 101 1.63 32.30 1.91
C LYS A 101 1.64 30.87 1.36
N LEU A 102 2.38 29.96 1.98
CA LEU A 102 2.43 28.57 1.56
C LEU A 102 1.09 27.85 1.85
N PRO A 103 0.71 26.86 1.03
CA PRO A 103 -0.54 26.14 1.20
C PRO A 103 -0.39 25.05 2.27
N PHE A 104 -0.45 25.46 3.53
CA PHE A 104 -0.42 24.52 4.63
C PHE A 104 -1.71 23.68 4.68
N LEU A 105 -1.57 22.46 5.18
CA LEU A 105 -2.69 21.61 5.55
C LEU A 105 -3.42 22.20 6.77
N ASP A 106 -4.68 21.79 6.94
CA ASP A 106 -5.45 22.09 8.13
C ASP A 106 -4.69 21.62 9.39
N PRO A 107 -4.36 22.51 10.35
CA PRO A 107 -3.64 22.15 11.57
C PRO A 107 -4.34 21.07 12.38
N ARG A 108 -5.68 21.00 12.30
CA ARG A 108 -6.48 19.99 13.00
C ARG A 108 -6.22 18.59 12.47
N LYS A 109 -5.64 18.45 11.27
CA LYS A 109 -5.25 17.19 10.64
C LYS A 109 -3.82 16.77 10.99
N ALA A 110 -3.12 17.42 11.92
CA ALA A 110 -1.77 17.03 12.31
C ALA A 110 -1.73 15.58 12.86
N HIS A 111 -0.92 14.74 12.22
CA HIS A 111 -0.74 13.33 12.58
C HIS A 111 0.66 12.85 12.20
N LEU A 112 1.07 11.73 12.79
CA LEU A 112 2.19 10.92 12.33
C LEU A 112 1.66 9.69 11.58
N THR A 113 2.01 9.53 10.31
CA THR A 113 1.69 8.33 9.54
C THR A 113 2.65 7.20 9.89
N LEU A 114 2.11 6.05 10.27
CA LEU A 114 2.89 4.85 10.56
C LEU A 114 2.92 3.87 9.37
N LEU A 115 1.79 3.74 8.65
CA LEU A 115 1.67 2.79 7.54
C LEU A 115 0.55 3.22 6.57
N LEU A 116 0.76 3.09 5.25
CA LEU A 116 -0.31 3.25 4.24
C LEU A 116 -0.94 1.90 3.92
N LEU A 117 -2.26 1.90 3.71
CA LEU A 117 -3.05 0.67 3.57
C LEU A 117 -3.98 0.72 2.36
N LYS A 118 -4.21 -0.44 1.76
CA LYS A 118 -5.16 -0.67 0.65
C LYS A 118 -6.35 -1.49 1.15
N LEU A 119 -7.17 -0.91 2.02
CA LEU A 119 -8.34 -1.59 2.60
C LEU A 119 -9.55 -1.41 1.68
N ASN A 120 -9.57 -2.14 0.57
CA ASN A 120 -10.53 -1.92 -0.52
C ASN A 120 -11.79 -2.79 -0.42
N ASN A 121 -11.92 -3.57 0.65
CA ASN A 121 -13.08 -4.38 0.95
C ASN A 121 -13.24 -4.55 2.46
N GLU A 122 -14.44 -4.95 2.87
CA GLU A 122 -14.79 -5.14 4.28
C GLU A 122 -13.95 -6.25 4.95
N THR A 123 -13.60 -7.30 4.21
CA THR A 123 -12.78 -8.41 4.73
C THR A 123 -11.41 -7.93 5.21
N LEU A 124 -10.72 -7.09 4.44
CA LEU A 124 -9.43 -6.52 4.82
C LEU A 124 -9.55 -5.53 5.98
N LEU A 125 -10.62 -4.73 6.01
CA LEU A 125 -10.89 -3.82 7.11
C LEU A 125 -11.11 -4.59 8.42
N GLU A 126 -11.90 -5.66 8.38
CA GLU A 126 -12.16 -6.50 9.54
C GLU A 126 -10.91 -7.28 9.99
N LYS A 127 -10.13 -7.82 9.04
CA LYS A 127 -8.83 -8.44 9.36
C LYS A 127 -7.88 -7.45 10.04
N THR A 128 -7.83 -6.21 9.54
CA THR A 128 -7.07 -5.12 10.15
C THR A 128 -7.54 -4.84 11.58
N ARG A 129 -8.85 -4.77 11.80
CA ARG A 129 -9.44 -4.55 13.14
C ARG A 129 -9.04 -5.65 14.12
N GLN A 130 -9.16 -6.91 13.70
CA GLN A 130 -8.83 -8.08 14.52
C GLN A 130 -7.33 -8.17 14.82
N THR A 131 -6.47 -7.95 13.82
CA THR A 131 -5.01 -7.93 14.01
C THR A 131 -4.59 -6.83 14.97
N LEU A 132 -5.13 -5.62 14.82
CA LEU A 132 -4.89 -4.53 15.76
C LEU A 132 -5.36 -4.87 17.17
N ALA A 133 -6.57 -5.42 17.34
CA ALA A 133 -7.07 -5.85 18.65
C ALA A 133 -6.11 -6.85 19.34
N LYS A 134 -5.56 -7.80 18.58
CA LYS A 134 -4.60 -8.81 19.05
C LYS A 134 -3.26 -8.21 19.47
N ILE A 135 -2.77 -7.17 18.79
CA ILE A 135 -1.45 -6.59 19.06
C ILE A 135 -1.47 -5.39 20.00
N VAL A 136 -2.61 -4.70 20.18
CA VAL A 136 -2.74 -3.55 21.09
C VAL A 136 -2.17 -3.84 22.49
N PRO A 137 -2.45 -4.99 23.16
CA PRO A 137 -1.83 -5.30 24.44
C PRO A 137 -0.30 -5.36 24.40
N LYS A 138 0.30 -5.79 23.29
CA LYS A 138 1.76 -5.79 23.09
C LYS A 138 2.28 -4.37 22.86
N LEU A 139 1.56 -3.54 22.11
CA LEU A 139 1.89 -2.12 21.92
C LEU A 139 1.89 -1.36 23.26
N LYS A 140 0.88 -1.59 24.11
CA LYS A 140 0.83 -1.02 25.46
C LYS A 140 2.03 -1.43 26.30
N LYS A 141 2.45 -2.69 26.22
CA LYS A 141 3.65 -3.19 26.92
C LYS A 141 4.94 -2.52 26.44
N ILE A 142 5.09 -2.30 25.12
CA ILE A 142 6.25 -1.57 24.55
C ILE A 142 6.35 -0.17 25.17
N ILE A 143 5.22 0.53 25.28
CA ILE A 143 5.14 1.87 25.88
C ILE A 143 5.47 1.81 27.38
N GLN A 144 4.84 0.89 28.13
CA GLN A 144 5.00 0.78 29.59
C GLN A 144 6.43 0.40 30.02
N ASN A 145 7.09 -0.51 29.29
CA ASN A 145 8.38 -1.07 29.69
C ASN A 145 9.54 -0.07 29.70
N LYS A 146 9.41 1.08 29.02
CA LYS A 146 10.52 2.02 28.86
C LYS A 146 10.53 3.17 29.86
N ASN A 147 9.66 3.16 30.88
CA ASN A 147 9.51 4.24 31.88
C ASN A 147 9.31 5.63 31.25
N GLN A 148 8.98 5.67 29.97
CA GLN A 148 8.58 6.85 29.26
C GLN A 148 7.13 6.66 28.92
N GLU A 149 6.31 7.52 29.50
CA GLU A 149 4.98 7.79 28.98
C GLU A 149 5.06 7.96 27.46
N ASN A 150 4.00 7.58 26.76
CA ASN A 150 3.74 7.72 25.33
C ASN A 150 3.89 9.17 24.82
N LYS A 151 5.13 9.68 24.84
CA LYS A 151 5.51 11.08 24.61
C LYS A 151 6.54 11.16 23.50
N LEU A 152 6.43 12.21 22.69
CA LEU A 152 7.36 12.55 21.61
C LEU A 152 7.84 13.98 21.78
N ASN A 153 9.04 14.26 21.29
CA ASN A 153 9.49 15.63 21.12
C ASN A 153 9.54 15.96 19.63
N LEU A 154 8.98 17.10 19.26
CA LEU A 154 9.02 17.64 17.91
C LEU A 154 9.99 18.81 17.90
N LYS A 155 10.99 18.77 17.04
CA LYS A 155 11.97 19.85 16.93
C LYS A 155 12.47 20.00 15.51
N GLY A 156 12.44 21.23 15.00
CA GLY A 156 13.01 21.50 13.70
C GLY A 156 12.01 21.34 12.55
N LEU A 157 12.36 21.94 11.41
CA LEU A 157 11.68 21.72 10.14
C LEU A 157 12.49 20.80 9.23
N GLY A 158 11.79 20.13 8.32
CA GLY A 158 12.36 19.37 7.22
C GLY A 158 11.48 19.47 5.97
N TYR A 159 12.03 19.02 4.84
CA TYR A 159 11.29 19.00 3.59
C TYR A 159 11.61 17.73 2.79
N PHE A 160 10.67 17.33 1.93
CA PHE A 160 10.92 16.39 0.83
C PHE A 160 10.88 17.14 -0.49
N GLY A 161 11.83 16.86 -1.38
CA GLY A 161 12.00 17.55 -2.66
C GLY A 161 13.47 17.51 -3.08
N GLN A 162 13.79 18.02 -4.27
CA GLN A 162 15.17 18.04 -4.75
C GLN A 162 16.03 19.06 -3.98
N SER A 163 15.42 20.19 -3.62
CA SER A 163 16.05 21.26 -2.85
C SER A 163 15.01 22.03 -2.04
N ALA A 164 15.43 22.92 -1.13
CA ALA A 164 14.52 23.81 -0.42
C ALA A 164 13.77 24.77 -1.37
N LYS A 165 14.29 25.03 -2.57
CA LYS A 165 13.61 25.84 -3.60
C LYS A 165 12.54 25.05 -4.35
N GLU A 166 12.63 23.73 -4.30
CA GLU A 166 11.75 22.78 -5.01
C GLU A 166 11.20 21.73 -4.03
N ALA A 167 10.75 22.18 -2.85
CA ALA A 167 10.14 21.30 -1.87
C ALA A 167 8.73 20.90 -2.28
N ARG A 168 8.45 19.60 -2.22
CA ARG A 168 7.12 19.02 -2.44
C ARG A 168 6.34 18.83 -1.14
N VAL A 169 7.06 18.68 -0.03
CA VAL A 169 6.49 18.53 1.32
C VAL A 169 7.30 19.36 2.29
N LEU A 170 6.64 20.07 3.18
CA LEU A 170 7.24 20.67 4.38
C LEU A 170 6.69 19.96 5.61
N PHE A 171 7.54 19.63 6.57
CA PHE A 171 7.15 18.86 7.74
C PHE A 171 7.90 19.27 9.01
N ILE A 172 7.33 18.93 10.18
CA ILE A 172 8.01 18.99 11.47
C ILE A 172 8.74 17.67 11.69
N LYS A 173 9.99 17.75 12.13
CA LYS A 173 10.81 16.57 12.48
C LYS A 173 10.40 16.02 13.84
N ILE A 174 10.37 14.69 13.95
CA ILE A 174 10.37 14.01 15.24
C ILE A 174 11.82 13.95 15.73
N ASN A 175 12.06 14.30 16.99
CA ASN A 175 13.38 14.22 17.58
C ASN A 175 13.77 12.74 17.84
N GLU A 176 15.03 12.37 17.54
CA GLU A 176 15.55 11.01 17.77
C GLU A 176 15.89 10.79 19.24
N ASP A 177 14.86 10.67 20.05
CA ASP A 177 14.96 10.34 21.47
C ASP A 177 14.29 8.99 21.78
N LYS A 178 14.17 8.68 23.06
CA LYS A 178 13.56 7.43 23.52
C LYS A 178 12.10 7.25 23.04
N GLY A 179 11.35 8.33 22.81
CA GLY A 179 10.01 8.27 22.23
C GLY A 179 10.04 7.82 20.76
N TYR A 180 11.05 8.27 20.00
CA TYR A 180 11.33 7.80 18.64
C TYR A 180 11.62 6.29 18.62
N GLU A 181 12.45 5.80 19.54
CA GLU A 181 12.77 4.37 19.65
C GLU A 181 11.53 3.52 20.00
N ILE A 182 10.60 4.04 20.81
CA ILE A 182 9.30 3.38 21.05
C ILE A 182 8.50 3.27 19.75
N LEU A 183 8.45 4.34 18.95
CA LEU A 183 7.75 4.31 17.67
C LEU A 183 8.35 3.32 16.69
N LYS A 184 9.69 3.17 16.66
CA LYS A 184 10.34 2.16 15.82
C LYS A 184 9.88 0.74 16.17
N GLU A 185 9.81 0.40 17.46
CA GLU A 185 9.31 -0.90 17.91
C GLU A 185 7.82 -1.10 17.61
N ILE A 186 7.01 -0.05 17.77
CA ILE A 186 5.59 -0.06 17.41
C ILE A 186 5.42 -0.34 15.91
N VAL A 187 6.13 0.39 15.05
CA VAL A 187 6.08 0.22 13.58
C VAL A 187 6.51 -1.19 13.19
N ASP A 188 7.62 -1.68 13.75
CA ASP A 188 8.11 -3.03 13.46
C ASP A 188 7.08 -4.11 13.82
N LEU A 189 6.49 -4.02 15.01
CA LEU A 189 5.45 -4.97 15.44
C LEU A 189 4.22 -4.91 14.53
N ILE A 190 3.77 -3.71 14.16
CA ILE A 190 2.64 -3.52 13.23
C ILE A 190 2.96 -4.16 11.88
N CYS A 191 4.11 -3.83 11.28
CA CYS A 191 4.49 -4.34 9.96
C CYS A 191 4.57 -5.86 9.95
N LYS A 192 5.28 -6.46 10.93
CA LYS A 192 5.39 -7.91 11.06
C LYS A 192 4.02 -8.57 11.19
N SER A 193 3.15 -8.01 12.03
CA SER A 193 1.82 -8.57 12.27
C SER A 193 0.90 -8.41 11.04
N PHE A 194 1.01 -7.31 10.31
CA PHE A 194 0.20 -7.07 9.11
C PHE A 194 0.66 -7.93 7.93
N ILE A 195 1.96 -8.22 7.82
CA ILE A 195 2.50 -9.14 6.83
C ILE A 195 2.14 -10.58 7.18
N GLU A 196 2.31 -11.00 8.44
CA GLU A 196 1.95 -12.34 8.91
C GLU A 196 0.46 -12.64 8.70
N GLU A 197 -0.39 -11.65 8.96
CA GLU A 197 -1.82 -11.74 8.74
C GLU A 197 -2.22 -11.34 7.30
N GLU A 198 -1.30 -11.30 6.34
CA GLU A 198 -1.56 -11.03 4.90
C GLU A 198 -2.48 -9.81 4.63
N ILE A 199 -2.38 -8.77 5.46
CA ILE A 199 -3.09 -7.49 5.26
C ILE A 199 -2.33 -6.63 4.24
N ILE A 200 -1.00 -6.74 4.27
CA ILE A 200 -0.08 -6.06 3.35
C ILE A 200 0.99 -7.05 2.88
N GLU A 201 1.62 -6.75 1.75
CA GLU A 201 2.85 -7.41 1.32
C GLU A 201 4.07 -6.47 1.54
N GLU A 202 5.29 -7.02 1.60
CA GLU A 202 6.51 -6.20 1.75
C GLU A 202 6.65 -5.13 0.66
N LYS A 203 6.17 -5.41 -0.56
CA LYS A 203 6.20 -4.46 -1.68
C LYS A 203 5.30 -3.23 -1.46
N ASP A 204 4.34 -3.31 -0.53
CA ASP A 204 3.43 -2.20 -0.22
C ASP A 204 4.07 -1.19 0.77
N LEU A 205 5.21 -1.54 1.37
CA LEU A 205 5.96 -0.71 2.32
C LEU A 205 6.78 0.39 1.62
N GLN A 206 6.13 1.46 1.15
CA GLN A 206 6.80 2.48 0.32
C GLN A 206 7.92 3.26 1.01
N TYR A 207 7.72 3.68 2.25
CA TYR A 207 8.67 4.49 3.03
C TYR A 207 9.18 3.74 4.28
N ILE A 208 8.98 2.42 4.30
CA ILE A 208 9.37 1.55 5.38
C ILE A 208 10.30 0.49 4.79
N LYS A 209 11.49 0.35 5.36
CA LYS A 209 12.47 -0.62 4.89
C LYS A 209 12.82 -1.60 6.00
N PHE A 210 13.01 -2.86 5.62
CA PHE A 210 13.57 -3.84 6.53
C PHE A 210 15.07 -3.60 6.71
N ASN A 211 15.47 -3.17 7.89
CA ASN A 211 16.86 -3.01 8.28
C ASN A 211 17.43 -4.36 8.72
N ARG A 212 18.35 -4.92 7.93
CA ARG A 212 18.95 -6.24 8.20
C ARG A 212 19.80 -6.26 9.47
N ALA A 213 20.42 -5.13 9.86
CA ALA A 213 21.26 -5.06 11.03
C ALA A 213 20.43 -5.10 12.32
N THR A 214 19.33 -4.34 12.37
CA THR A 214 18.43 -4.29 13.53
C THR A 214 17.36 -5.39 13.50
N ARG A 215 17.14 -6.03 12.34
CA ARG A 215 16.05 -6.98 12.06
C ARG A 215 14.66 -6.39 12.30
N MET A 216 14.51 -5.11 11.97
CA MET A 216 13.29 -4.34 12.16
C MET A 216 12.84 -3.65 10.87
N TYR A 217 11.54 -3.48 10.71
CA TYR A 217 10.98 -2.54 9.74
C TYR A 217 11.08 -1.11 10.30
N GLU A 218 11.71 -0.21 9.56
CA GLU A 218 11.97 1.17 9.99
C GLU A 218 11.42 2.17 8.97
N ILE A 219 10.69 3.19 9.44
CA ILE A 219 10.28 4.34 8.61
C ILE A 219 11.52 5.16 8.28
N GLU A 220 11.72 5.49 7.00
CA GLU A 220 12.90 6.27 6.56
C GLU A 220 12.98 7.65 7.22
N GLN A 221 11.83 8.31 7.39
CA GLN A 221 11.73 9.60 8.07
C GLN A 221 10.35 9.73 8.73
N MET A 222 10.28 9.62 10.06
CA MET A 222 9.07 9.99 10.80
C MET A 222 8.91 11.51 10.80
N HIS A 223 7.71 12.00 10.52
CA HIS A 223 7.45 13.42 10.37
C HIS A 223 5.96 13.77 10.53
N VAL A 224 5.67 15.03 10.88
CA VAL A 224 4.31 15.59 10.85
C VAL A 224 4.21 16.54 9.66
N THR A 225 3.39 16.19 8.66
CA THR A 225 3.28 16.98 7.43
C THR A 225 2.56 18.30 7.71
N LEU A 226 3.17 19.41 7.29
CA LEU A 226 2.61 20.76 7.37
C LEU A 226 2.02 21.21 6.04
N MET A 227 2.67 20.87 4.93
CA MET A 227 2.29 21.25 3.58
C MET A 227 2.75 20.17 2.62
N LYS A 228 1.95 19.93 1.57
CA LYS A 228 2.31 19.04 0.46
C LYS A 228 1.75 19.59 -0.84
N THR A 229 2.41 19.30 -1.96
CA THR A 229 1.90 19.58 -3.31
C THR A 229 0.62 18.79 -3.57
N GLU A 230 -0.37 19.44 -4.18
CA GLU A 230 -1.61 18.80 -4.61
C GLU A 230 -1.49 18.20 -6.01
N GLU A 231 -2.30 17.19 -6.35
CA GLU A 231 -2.26 16.49 -7.65
C GLU A 231 -2.47 17.46 -8.84
N ASN A 232 -3.26 18.52 -8.63
CA ASN A 232 -3.55 19.56 -9.63
C ASN A 232 -2.89 20.91 -9.31
N GLY A 233 -1.99 20.96 -8.32
CA GLY A 233 -1.35 22.19 -7.86
C GLY A 233 0.04 22.43 -8.46
N PRO A 234 0.75 23.46 -7.98
CA PRO A 234 2.18 23.61 -8.20
C PRO A 234 2.95 22.32 -7.87
N GLN A 235 3.93 21.99 -8.70
CA GLN A 235 4.74 20.77 -8.53
C GLN A 235 5.72 20.86 -7.36
N SER A 236 6.02 22.05 -6.88
CA SER A 236 6.89 22.33 -5.75
C SER A 236 6.70 23.76 -5.23
N TYR A 237 7.26 24.05 -4.05
CA TYR A 237 7.29 25.36 -3.41
C TYR A 237 8.71 25.69 -2.94
N ASN A 238 9.05 26.98 -2.95
CA ASN A 238 10.26 27.45 -2.30
C ASN A 238 10.01 27.65 -0.80
N VAL A 239 10.67 26.85 0.03
CA VAL A 239 10.60 26.88 1.49
C VAL A 239 11.90 27.39 2.14
N GLU A 240 12.90 27.81 1.37
CA GLU A 240 14.23 28.23 1.85
C GLU A 240 14.16 29.32 2.94
N GLN A 241 13.29 30.33 2.73
CA GLN A 241 13.09 31.39 3.70
C GLN A 241 12.51 30.85 5.02
N ILE A 242 11.52 29.95 4.96
CA ILE A 242 10.91 29.38 6.17
C ILE A 242 11.89 28.47 6.89
N MET A 243 12.63 27.65 6.14
CA MET A 243 13.67 26.81 6.69
C MET A 243 14.75 27.64 7.39
N THR A 244 15.07 28.84 6.91
CA THR A 244 16.06 29.71 7.56
C THR A 244 15.50 30.43 8.78
N GLN A 245 14.28 30.98 8.67
CA GLN A 245 13.70 31.85 9.71
C GLN A 245 13.02 31.09 10.84
N TYR A 246 12.46 29.91 10.54
CA TYR A 246 11.56 29.19 11.45
C TYR A 246 12.01 27.74 11.70
N ASN A 247 13.25 27.37 11.41
CA ASN A 247 13.73 26.00 11.69
C ASN A 247 13.46 25.62 13.15
N ASP A 248 13.85 26.48 14.08
CA ASP A 248 13.74 26.21 15.51
C ASP A 248 12.42 26.70 16.12
N PHE A 249 11.45 27.08 15.27
CA PHE A 249 10.14 27.55 15.72
C PHE A 249 9.35 26.46 16.44
N PHE A 250 9.46 25.22 15.97
CA PHE A 250 8.88 24.06 16.65
C PHE A 250 9.90 23.48 17.65
N ASP A 251 9.56 23.56 18.94
CA ASP A 251 10.21 22.85 20.06
C ASP A 251 9.10 22.34 21.01
N VAL A 252 8.29 21.41 20.52
CA VAL A 252 7.17 20.84 21.30
C VAL A 252 7.67 19.62 22.06
N LYS A 253 7.69 19.72 23.38
CA LYS A 253 8.18 18.63 24.25
C LYS A 253 7.03 17.84 24.85
N ASN A 254 7.28 16.56 25.09
CA ASN A 254 6.37 15.66 25.79
C ASN A 254 4.97 15.55 25.14
N LEU A 255 4.91 15.64 23.82
CA LEU A 255 3.68 15.52 23.05
C LEU A 255 3.15 14.09 23.17
N LYS A 256 1.97 13.93 23.77
CA LYS A 256 1.38 12.61 23.97
C LYS A 256 0.82 12.02 22.67
N PHE A 257 0.97 10.71 22.50
CA PHE A 257 0.28 9.92 21.48
C PHE A 257 -0.55 8.82 22.16
N ASP A 258 -1.78 9.15 22.51
CA ASP A 258 -2.64 8.24 23.28
C ASP A 258 -3.40 7.25 22.40
N ASN A 259 -3.58 7.54 21.12
CA ASN A 259 -4.45 6.77 20.23
C ASN A 259 -3.71 6.30 18.97
N LEU A 260 -4.07 5.09 18.54
CA LEU A 260 -3.70 4.52 17.25
C LEU A 260 -4.95 4.40 16.38
N GLU A 261 -4.91 4.99 15.19
CA GLU A 261 -6.08 5.09 14.32
C GLU A 261 -5.84 4.61 12.89
N VAL A 262 -6.85 3.99 12.29
CA VAL A 262 -6.93 3.73 10.85
C VAL A 262 -7.94 4.70 10.25
N SER A 263 -7.46 5.60 9.40
CA SER A 263 -8.29 6.69 8.85
C SER A 263 -8.32 6.67 7.32
N ASN A 264 -9.39 7.24 6.76
CA ASN A 264 -9.58 7.32 5.30
C ASN A 264 -8.75 8.42 4.65
N LEU A 265 -8.23 8.16 3.45
CA LEU A 265 -7.62 9.17 2.57
C LEU A 265 -8.64 9.91 1.69
N ASP A 266 -9.94 9.57 1.76
CA ASP A 266 -11.01 10.11 0.90
C ASP A 266 -11.42 11.55 1.22
N GLY A 267 -10.71 12.21 2.15
CA GLY A 267 -10.95 13.60 2.53
C GLY A 267 -12.09 13.81 3.52
N LYS A 268 -12.85 12.76 3.88
CA LYS A 268 -13.90 12.87 4.90
C LYS A 268 -13.28 13.14 6.27
N VAL A 269 -13.91 14.04 7.02
CA VAL A 269 -13.47 14.46 8.35
C VAL A 269 -14.53 14.17 9.41
N GLN A 270 -14.10 14.02 10.65
CA GLN A 270 -14.96 13.98 11.83
C GLN A 270 -15.43 15.40 12.20
N GLN A 271 -16.26 15.52 13.24
CA GLN A 271 -16.78 16.82 13.71
C GLN A 271 -15.68 17.77 14.18
N ASP A 272 -14.58 17.25 14.71
CA ASP A 272 -13.41 18.02 15.16
C ASP A 272 -12.50 18.49 14.01
N GLY A 273 -12.77 18.06 12.77
CA GLY A 273 -11.96 18.36 11.59
C GLY A 273 -10.80 17.38 11.34
N PHE A 274 -10.58 16.39 12.20
CA PHE A 274 -9.61 15.32 11.97
C PHE A 274 -10.13 14.33 10.91
N TYR A 275 -9.26 13.47 10.39
CA TYR A 275 -9.65 12.45 9.43
C TYR A 275 -10.70 11.50 9.99
N LYS A 276 -11.63 11.02 9.16
CA LYS A 276 -12.57 9.98 9.57
C LYS A 276 -11.84 8.68 9.91
N SER A 277 -11.73 8.39 11.21
CA SER A 277 -11.27 7.11 11.74
C SER A 277 -12.33 6.01 11.58
N LEU A 278 -11.89 4.82 11.16
CA LEU A 278 -12.70 3.59 11.07
C LEU A 278 -12.38 2.59 12.18
N ILE A 279 -11.17 2.68 12.72
CA ILE A 279 -10.64 1.83 13.79
C ILE A 279 -9.82 2.78 14.69
N SER A 280 -10.11 2.78 15.99
CA SER A 280 -9.36 3.58 16.97
C SER A 280 -9.14 2.74 18.22
N TYR A 281 -7.92 2.76 18.74
CA TYR A 281 -7.53 2.08 19.98
C TYR A 281 -6.74 3.02 20.88
N SER A 282 -7.10 3.07 22.17
CA SER A 282 -6.28 3.69 23.21
C SER A 282 -5.04 2.85 23.47
N LEU A 283 -3.86 3.48 23.43
CA LEU A 283 -2.56 2.90 23.76
C LEU A 283 -2.17 3.09 25.23
N VAL A 284 -2.90 3.95 25.95
CA VAL A 284 -2.84 4.12 27.40
C VAL A 284 -3.99 3.42 28.10
#